data_AF-A0A2E2EE99-F1
#
_entry.id   AF-A0A2E2EE99-F1
#
_cell.length_a   1.000
_cell.length_b   1.000
_cell.length_c   1.000
_cell.angle_alpha   90.00
_cell.angle_beta   90.00
_cell.angle_gamma   90.00
#
_symmetry.space_group_name_H-M   'P 1'
#
loop_
_entity.id
_entity.type
_entity.pdbx_description
1 polymer ?
#
loop_
_entity_poly.entity_id
_entity_poly.type
_entity_poly.pdbx_seq_one_letter_code
_entity_poly.pdbx_strand_id
1 'polypeptide(L)'
;MEGKWLSILEYASYKKKSISTVRRYIKANRVKYKEDTGKYYIWVKNYVPSHTKQEKEKLNLKFELERLKKENIEIKEELAEAKMLISLYEKGQGLNHKTSLDLPELPSNI
;
A
#
# COMPACT_ATOMS: atom_id res chain seq x y z
N MET A 1 -33.47 -1.15 -3.20
CA MET A 1 -33.22 -1.55 -1.79
C MET A 1 -31.81 -2.11 -1.71
N GLU A 2 -30.85 -1.29 -1.29
CA GLU A 2 -29.44 -1.69 -1.21
C GLU A 2 -29.19 -2.58 0.03
N GLY A 3 -28.42 -3.63 -0.17
CA GLY A 3 -27.96 -4.51 0.90
C GLY A 3 -26.57 -5.02 0.58
N LYS A 4 -25.87 -5.50 1.61
CA LYS A 4 -24.51 -5.98 1.49
C LYS A 4 -24.42 -7.40 2.02
N TRP A 5 -23.67 -8.24 1.30
CA TRP A 5 -23.23 -9.53 1.79
C TRP A 5 -22.05 -9.32 2.74
N LEU A 6 -22.21 -9.73 3.99
CA LEU A 6 -21.16 -9.67 5.00
C LEU A 6 -20.64 -11.07 5.29
N SER A 7 -19.34 -11.21 5.48
CA SER A 7 -18.79 -12.44 6.05
C SER A 7 -19.33 -12.69 7.46
N ILE A 8 -19.22 -13.93 7.97
CA ILE A 8 -19.59 -14.25 9.37
C ILE A 8 -18.94 -13.27 10.36
N LEU A 9 -17.66 -12.95 10.16
CA LEU A 9 -16.89 -12.07 11.04
C LEU A 9 -17.45 -10.64 11.02
N GLU A 10 -17.72 -10.12 9.83
CA GLU A 10 -18.29 -8.79 9.67
C GLU A 10 -19.71 -8.69 10.22
N TYR A 11 -20.54 -9.71 10.00
CA TYR A 11 -21.89 -9.76 10.54
C TYR A 11 -21.89 -9.86 12.07
N ALA A 12 -20.98 -10.66 12.65
CA ALA A 12 -20.78 -10.76 14.09
C ALA A 12 -20.41 -9.40 14.70
N SER A 13 -19.45 -8.70 14.09
CA SER A 13 -19.06 -7.35 14.49
C SER A 13 -20.22 -6.35 14.35
N TYR A 14 -20.90 -6.35 13.20
CA TYR A 14 -22.01 -5.44 12.90
C TYR A 14 -23.20 -5.60 13.86
N LYS A 15 -23.59 -6.84 14.20
CA LYS A 15 -24.69 -7.12 15.15
C LYS A 15 -24.23 -7.22 16.61
N LYS A 16 -22.94 -7.01 16.91
CA LYS A 16 -22.33 -7.21 18.24
C LYS A 16 -22.68 -8.57 18.85
N LYS A 17 -22.52 -9.64 18.06
CA LYS A 17 -22.76 -11.04 18.47
C LYS A 17 -21.51 -11.89 18.28
N SER A 18 -21.37 -12.95 19.05
CA SER A 18 -20.27 -13.90 18.86
C SER A 18 -20.43 -14.69 17.56
N ILE A 19 -19.29 -15.12 16.99
CA ILE A 19 -19.25 -15.96 15.79
C ILE A 19 -20.10 -17.23 15.96
N SER A 20 -20.04 -17.86 17.14
CA SER A 20 -20.84 -19.05 17.47
C SER A 20 -22.34 -18.78 17.41
N THR A 21 -22.78 -17.60 17.85
CA THR A 21 -24.19 -17.18 17.75
C THR A 21 -24.60 -17.00 16.28
N VAL A 22 -23.73 -16.38 15.48
CA VAL A 22 -23.98 -16.19 14.04
C VAL A 22 -24.07 -17.53 13.31
N ARG A 23 -23.17 -18.49 13.60
CA ARG A 23 -23.27 -19.85 13.06
C ARG A 23 -24.56 -20.55 13.48
N ARG A 24 -25.02 -20.35 14.71
CA ARG A 24 -26.32 -20.88 15.16
C ARG A 24 -27.48 -20.26 14.37
N TYR A 25 -27.43 -18.97 14.03
CA TYR A 25 -28.46 -18.34 13.20
C TYR A 25 -28.51 -18.88 11.78
N ILE A 26 -27.35 -19.19 11.19
CA ILE A 26 -27.27 -19.89 9.89
C ILE A 26 -27.93 -21.26 10.01
N LYS A 27 -27.52 -22.06 11.01
CA LYS A 27 -28.08 -23.41 11.24
C LYS A 27 -29.59 -23.41 11.51
N ALA A 28 -30.10 -22.38 12.19
CA ALA A 28 -31.53 -22.23 12.49
C ALA A 28 -32.31 -21.49 11.38
N ASN A 29 -31.69 -21.23 10.22
CA ASN A 29 -32.26 -20.53 9.07
C ASN A 29 -32.92 -19.17 9.40
N ARG A 30 -32.38 -18.44 10.40
CA ARG A 30 -32.91 -17.15 10.86
C ARG A 30 -32.43 -15.96 10.03
N VAL A 31 -31.45 -16.19 9.16
CA VAL A 31 -30.80 -15.16 8.34
C VAL A 31 -30.65 -15.66 6.91
N LYS A 32 -30.77 -14.77 5.93
CA LYS A 32 -30.48 -15.11 4.54
C LYS A 32 -28.97 -15.22 4.38
N TYR A 33 -28.49 -16.43 4.07
CA TYR A 33 -27.08 -16.71 3.86
C TYR A 33 -26.81 -17.30 2.48
N LYS A 34 -25.57 -17.19 2.03
CA LYS A 34 -25.03 -17.95 0.90
C LYS A 34 -23.69 -18.55 1.31
N GLU A 35 -23.37 -19.69 0.75
CA GLU A 35 -22.07 -20.35 0.91
C GLU A 35 -21.29 -20.20 -0.40
N ASP A 36 -20.04 -19.76 -0.29
CA ASP A 36 -19.14 -19.60 -1.43
C ASP A 36 -17.74 -20.04 -0.98
N THR A 37 -17.16 -21.03 -1.67
CA THR A 37 -15.82 -21.61 -1.37
C THR A 37 -15.59 -21.97 0.10
N GLY A 38 -16.61 -22.56 0.76
CA GLY A 38 -16.55 -22.95 2.18
C GLY A 38 -16.65 -21.78 3.17
N LYS A 39 -16.92 -20.55 2.68
CA LYS A 39 -17.17 -19.36 3.49
C LYS A 39 -18.66 -19.00 3.44
N TYR A 40 -19.21 -18.66 4.60
CA TYR A 40 -20.59 -18.17 4.68
C TYR A 40 -20.64 -16.65 4.62
N TYR A 41 -21.60 -16.16 3.85
CA TYR A 41 -21.95 -14.76 3.73
C TYR A 41 -23.40 -14.55 4.12
N ILE A 42 -23.70 -13.48 4.84
CA ILE A 42 -25.03 -13.14 5.36
C ILE A 42 -25.48 -11.84 4.73
N TRP A 43 -26.71 -11.81 4.22
CA TRP A 43 -27.30 -10.62 3.62
C TRP A 43 -27.82 -9.67 4.69
N VAL A 44 -27.38 -8.41 4.62
CA VAL A 44 -27.85 -7.33 5.50
C VAL A 44 -28.49 -6.23 4.66
N LYS A 45 -29.74 -5.90 4.95
CA LYS A 45 -30.44 -4.73 4.40
C LYS A 45 -29.95 -3.48 5.12
N ASN A 46 -29.76 -2.36 4.39
CA ASN A 46 -29.34 -1.07 4.94
C ASN A 46 -28.05 -1.15 5.78
N TYR A 47 -27.00 -1.74 5.19
CA TYR A 47 -25.72 -1.86 5.87
C TYR A 47 -25.08 -0.48 6.07
N VAL A 48 -24.87 -0.10 7.33
CA VAL A 48 -24.11 1.11 7.70
C VAL A 48 -22.72 0.66 8.14
N PRO A 49 -21.63 1.09 7.46
CA PRO A 49 -20.28 0.79 7.89
C PRO A 49 -20.04 1.37 9.29
N SER A 50 -19.37 0.62 10.17
CA SER A 50 -18.95 1.16 11.45
C SER A 50 -17.90 2.27 11.24
N HIS A 51 -18.07 3.41 11.89
CA HIS A 51 -17.11 4.54 11.86
C HIS A 51 -15.67 4.09 12.13
N THR A 52 -15.47 3.16 13.07
CA THR A 52 -14.13 2.64 13.42
C THR A 52 -13.43 1.92 12.27
N LYS A 53 -14.17 1.25 11.38
CA LYS A 53 -13.58 0.56 10.21
C LYS A 53 -13.13 1.59 9.17
N GLN A 54 -13.96 2.63 8.95
CA GLN A 54 -13.63 3.71 8.03
C GLN A 54 -12.43 4.53 8.52
N GLU A 55 -12.32 4.78 9.82
CA GLU A 55 -11.18 5.47 10.40
C GLU A 55 -9.88 4.68 10.24
N LYS A 56 -9.92 3.36 10.50
CA LYS A 56 -8.77 2.48 10.30
C LYS A 56 -8.35 2.43 8.82
N GLU A 57 -9.31 2.35 7.91
CA GLU A 57 -9.05 2.35 6.47
C GLU A 57 -8.45 3.68 6.01
N LYS A 58 -8.99 4.80 6.49
CA LYS A 58 -8.45 6.15 6.23
C LYS A 58 -7.03 6.31 6.77
N LEU A 59 -6.74 5.75 7.95
CA LEU A 59 -5.41 5.78 8.53
C LEU A 59 -4.41 4.93 7.71
N ASN A 60 -4.80 3.73 7.32
CA ASN A 60 -3.98 2.87 6.44
C ASN A 60 -3.69 3.55 5.11
N LEU A 61 -4.69 4.18 4.49
CA LEU A 61 -4.53 4.94 3.25
C LEU A 61 -3.55 6.11 3.41
N LYS A 62 -3.55 6.80 4.56
CA LYS A 62 -2.58 7.87 4.84
C LYS A 62 -1.16 7.34 4.92
N PHE A 63 -0.93 6.23 5.62
CA PHE A 63 0.40 5.62 5.70
C PHE A 63 0.92 5.19 4.34
N GLU A 64 0.06 4.56 3.54
CA GLU A 64 0.43 4.14 2.19
C GLU A 64 0.74 5.33 1.27
N LEU A 65 -0.03 6.42 1.39
CA LEU A 65 0.20 7.65 0.64
C LEU A 65 1.58 8.25 0.97
N GLU A 66 1.95 8.32 2.25
CA GLU A 66 3.26 8.84 2.66
C GLU A 66 4.41 7.92 2.21
N ARG A 67 4.22 6.60 2.27
CA ARG A 67 5.18 5.62 1.72
C ARG A 67 5.41 5.83 0.23
N LEU A 68 4.32 5.90 -0.54
CA LEU A 68 4.37 6.09 -1.99
C LEU A 68 4.97 7.44 -2.40
N LYS A 69 4.71 8.51 -1.64
CA LYS A 69 5.36 9.81 -1.88
C LYS A 69 6.86 9.73 -1.72
N LYS A 70 7.34 9.06 -0.66
CA LYS A 70 8.77 8.90 -0.41
C LYS A 70 9.44 8.12 -1.55
N GLU A 71 8.85 6.99 -1.94
CA GLU A 71 9.32 6.17 -3.06
C GLU A 71 9.32 6.97 -4.39
N ASN A 72 8.31 7.82 -4.59
CA ASN A 72 8.27 8.68 -5.78
C ASN A 72 9.38 9.73 -5.83
N ILE A 73 9.79 10.26 -4.68
CA ILE A 73 10.90 11.22 -4.58
C ILE A 73 12.21 10.50 -4.91
N GLU A 74 12.48 9.37 -4.26
CA GLU A 74 13.70 8.57 -4.48
C GLU A 74 13.85 8.19 -5.96
N ILE A 75 12.79 7.65 -6.59
CA ILE A 75 12.80 7.30 -8.01
C ILE A 75 13.06 8.52 -8.91
N LYS A 76 12.53 9.69 -8.56
CA LYS A 76 12.75 10.91 -9.35
C LYS A 76 14.20 11.40 -9.26
N GLU A 77 14.82 11.28 -8.09
CA GLU A 77 16.22 11.62 -7.88
C GLU A 77 17.12 10.66 -8.68
N GLU A 78 16.94 9.36 -8.56
CA GLU A 78 17.67 8.35 -9.34
C GLU A 78 17.52 8.57 -10.85
N LEU A 79 16.31 8.89 -11.30
CA LEU A 79 16.02 9.17 -12.70
C LEU A 79 16.72 10.46 -13.17
N ALA A 80 16.80 11.49 -12.33
CA ALA A 80 17.52 12.72 -12.63
C ALA A 80 19.03 12.46 -12.77
N GLU A 81 19.61 11.70 -11.84
CA GLU A 81 21.02 11.28 -11.89
C GLU A 81 21.33 10.45 -13.14
N ALA A 82 20.50 9.45 -13.44
CA ALA A 82 20.67 8.62 -14.63
C ALA A 82 20.61 9.45 -15.92
N LYS A 83 19.64 10.37 -16.02
CA LYS A 83 19.54 11.29 -17.17
C LYS A 83 20.76 12.21 -17.29
N MET A 84 21.29 12.69 -16.16
CA MET A 84 22.50 13.50 -16.14
C MET A 84 23.69 12.69 -16.68
N LEU A 85 23.89 11.47 -16.19
CA LEU A 85 24.96 10.58 -16.66
C LEU A 85 24.84 10.30 -18.16
N ILE A 86 23.65 9.92 -18.63
CA ILE A 86 23.38 9.70 -20.06
C ILE A 86 23.74 10.94 -20.87
N SER A 87 23.31 12.14 -20.43
CA SER A 87 23.65 13.38 -21.12
C SER A 87 25.16 13.63 -21.18
N LEU A 88 25.95 13.25 -20.17
CA LEU A 88 27.41 13.41 -20.19
C LEU A 88 28.05 12.48 -21.22
N TYR A 89 27.61 11.22 -21.26
CA TYR A 89 28.08 10.23 -22.24
C TYR A 89 27.69 10.63 -23.68
N GLU A 90 26.43 11.01 -23.91
CA GLU A 90 25.92 11.40 -25.23
C GLU A 90 26.59 12.67 -25.79
N LYS A 91 26.93 13.63 -24.93
CA LYS A 91 27.63 14.87 -25.34
C LYS A 91 29.12 14.64 -25.66
N GLY A 92 29.60 13.40 -25.59
CA GLY A 92 31.01 13.10 -25.84
C GLY A 92 31.95 13.64 -24.76
N GLN A 93 31.43 14.05 -23.59
CA GLN A 93 32.24 14.26 -22.38
C GLN A 93 32.61 12.90 -21.76
N GLY A 94 33.21 12.02 -22.56
CA GLY A 94 34.16 11.08 -21.99
C GLY A 94 35.28 11.89 -21.34
N LEU A 95 35.89 11.36 -20.28
CA LEU A 95 37.02 11.91 -19.52
C LEU A 95 38.31 12.09 -20.35
N ASN A 96 38.19 12.60 -21.58
CA ASN A 96 39.24 12.83 -22.57
C ASN A 96 39.52 14.31 -22.75
N HIS A 97 39.36 15.11 -21.70
CA HIS A 97 40.16 16.32 -21.60
C HIS A 97 41.42 15.93 -20.82
N LYS A 98 42.56 15.85 -21.52
CA LYS A 98 43.86 16.02 -20.89
C LYS A 98 43.86 17.41 -20.24
N THR A 99 43.25 17.54 -19.07
CA THR A 99 43.53 18.66 -18.20
C THR A 99 44.97 18.48 -17.78
N SER A 100 45.84 19.33 -18.31
CA SER A 100 47.05 19.78 -17.64
C SER A 100 46.64 20.41 -16.30
N LEU A 101 46.24 19.57 -15.36
CA LEU A 101 46.12 19.91 -13.95
C LEU A 101 47.35 19.28 -13.34
N ASP A 102 48.38 20.09 -13.12
CA ASP A 102 49.54 19.73 -12.31
C ASP A 102 49.01 19.22 -10.98
N LEU A 103 49.06 17.91 -10.81
CA LEU A 103 48.76 17.26 -9.55
C LEU A 103 49.82 17.73 -8.55
N PRO A 104 49.44 18.17 -7.34
CA PRO A 104 50.40 18.56 -6.33
C PRO A 104 51.29 17.36 -5.99
N GLU A 105 52.61 17.57 -5.98
CA GLU A 105 53.57 16.53 -5.65
C GLU A 105 53.36 16.05 -4.21
N LEU A 106 53.37 14.73 -4.02
CA LEU A 106 53.28 14.12 -2.71
C LEU A 106 54.53 14.50 -1.89
N PRO A 107 54.39 14.83 -0.60
CA PRO A 107 55.54 15.12 0.24
C PRO A 107 56.43 13.88 0.34
N SER A 108 57.68 14.03 -0.10
CA SER A 108 58.74 13.05 0.13
C SER A 108 59.03 13.00 1.61
N ASN A 109 58.57 11.92 2.26
CA ASN A 109 58.92 11.60 3.64
C ASN A 109 60.45 11.58 3.78
N ILE A 110 60.96 12.42 4.70
CA ILE A 110 62.27 12.27 5.36
C ILE A 110 61.98 11.87 6.81
#